data_AF-A0A7X7NK21-F1
#
_entry.id   AF-A0A7X7NK21-F1
#
_cell.length_a   1.000
_cell.length_b   1.000
_cell.length_c   1.000
_cell.angle_alpha   90.00
_cell.angle_beta   90.00
_cell.angle_gamma   90.00
#
_symmetry.space_group_name_H-M   'P 1'
#
loop_
_entity.id
_entity.type
_entity.pdbx_description
1 polymer ?
#
loop_
_entity_poly.entity_id
_entity_poly.type
_entity_poly.pdbx_seq_one_letter_code
_entity_poly.pdbx_strand_id
1 'polypeptide(L)'
;MKSPELKIISILLLLLFTGANLSFSAENKKYLAKDLIDSQIGRAFYVLAEAAGMAGVGFRQKEAIDESKRIAHRLKEMAKGDPNERYVIWKVGELEAQIYLEERDLVLQQMQKGQQDINQLIVRFNAEVGKSRPDFASLKRIHTLMDRLDVSKANEVASSFNKRWRAISREVLFSIDVNLMNRNLDKAQEELGYCLRNKAYLSISDSKYTSIENSVVGLSLARTEKPVIEAEIDSAGRYIAKNSFSVARTQINSATMRYNNIKAHLSQTESSWLSEKIDRTTKRLSAKEDSLVNINLNILNSEGVKSADKYMQTVLKPCGVSRDKVALVDEAILSVSSPDNTRMSKEIEQFENHEGSQDVAFDDILSIAKKKAQHKLDSIAAIEQARIRKEQMEKAYQDSILYAKLLAIQKDQDRALQTSIDIYTLLEENKEKEAKNRFNKEKAFLNKFLRKEAYEILQLTIENPEKIESSSTITYVAVKQEQNAAVPQSIQSSEDENTRKNRERAQREIIEIYGMLEKNNNREALEHFQKFRTPLQKYLDKEVFEMLEMTVTQATILQ
;
A
#
# COMPACT_ATOMS: atom_id res chain seq x y z
N MET A 1 -99.27 -39.24 100.31
CA MET A 1 -99.86 -40.11 99.27
C MET A 1 -99.09 -39.90 97.98
N LYS A 2 -98.57 -41.01 97.42
CA LYS A 2 -98.31 -41.29 96.00
C LYS A 2 -97.62 -40.22 95.12
N SER A 3 -96.38 -40.53 94.72
CA SER A 3 -95.85 -40.34 93.35
C SER A 3 -96.85 -40.87 92.30
N PRO A 4 -96.91 -40.38 91.05
CA PRO A 4 -95.79 -40.19 90.11
C PRO A 4 -95.90 -38.83 89.35
N GLU A 5 -94.95 -38.32 88.56
CA GLU A 5 -94.61 -38.79 87.22
C GLU A 5 -93.25 -38.24 86.79
N LEU A 6 -92.28 -39.12 86.98
CA LEU A 6 -90.90 -39.10 86.51
C LEU A 6 -90.78 -39.38 84.99
N LYS A 7 -91.75 -38.95 84.16
CA LYS A 7 -91.83 -39.35 82.73
C LYS A 7 -91.60 -38.25 81.70
N ILE A 8 -91.41 -36.98 82.11
CA ILE A 8 -91.18 -35.88 81.17
C ILE A 8 -89.67 -35.56 81.01
N ILE A 9 -88.83 -35.91 81.99
CA ILE A 9 -87.40 -35.54 81.98
C ILE A 9 -86.54 -36.53 81.15
N SER A 10 -86.98 -37.78 80.99
CA SER A 10 -86.21 -38.79 80.25
C SER A 10 -86.34 -38.71 78.72
N ILE A 11 -87.31 -37.95 78.18
CA ILE A 11 -87.48 -37.74 76.73
C ILE A 11 -86.80 -36.43 76.28
N LEU A 12 -86.67 -35.43 77.17
CA LEU A 12 -85.94 -34.20 76.87
C LEU A 12 -84.41 -34.40 76.89
N LEU A 13 -83.90 -35.36 77.66
CA LEU A 13 -82.46 -35.67 77.75
C LEU A 13 -81.96 -36.60 76.63
N LEU A 14 -82.86 -37.29 75.91
CA LEU A 14 -82.50 -38.22 74.83
C LEU A 14 -82.52 -37.57 73.43
N LEU A 15 -83.10 -36.38 73.29
CA LEU A 15 -83.17 -35.61 72.03
C LEU A 15 -82.04 -34.58 71.87
N LEU A 16 -81.19 -34.39 72.88
CA LEU A 16 -79.96 -33.58 72.79
C LEU A 16 -78.71 -34.41 72.41
N PHE A 17 -78.84 -35.72 72.20
CA PHE A 17 -77.72 -36.63 71.91
C PHE A 17 -77.65 -37.16 70.48
N THR A 18 -78.43 -36.62 69.54
CA THR A 18 -78.31 -36.95 68.11
C THR A 18 -78.22 -35.68 67.26
N GLY A 19 -77.08 -35.01 67.38
CA GLY A 19 -76.68 -33.89 66.52
C GLY A 19 -75.25 -34.10 66.06
N ALA A 20 -75.11 -34.75 64.91
CA ALA A 20 -73.97 -34.75 64.00
C ALA A 20 -72.55 -34.84 64.62
N ASN A 21 -71.89 -35.97 64.34
CA ASN A 21 -70.45 -35.99 64.09
C ASN A 21 -70.11 -34.99 62.98
N LEU A 22 -69.95 -33.71 63.35
CA LEU A 22 -69.12 -32.76 62.63
C LEU A 22 -67.74 -32.90 63.25
N SER A 23 -66.99 -33.88 62.74
CA SER A 23 -65.55 -33.80 62.73
C SER A 23 -65.20 -32.49 62.00
N PHE A 24 -65.07 -31.40 62.75
CA PHE A 24 -64.35 -30.23 62.27
C PHE A 24 -62.92 -30.71 62.08
N SER A 25 -62.62 -31.15 60.85
CA SER A 25 -61.26 -31.16 60.35
C SER A 25 -60.80 -29.72 60.42
N ALA A 26 -60.15 -29.34 61.52
CA ALA A 26 -59.35 -28.13 61.56
C ALA A 26 -58.34 -28.30 60.43
N GLU A 27 -58.56 -27.61 59.32
CA GLU A 27 -57.52 -27.43 58.32
C GLU A 27 -56.31 -26.91 59.07
N ASN A 28 -55.26 -27.74 59.16
CA ASN A 28 -53.95 -27.31 59.62
C ASN A 28 -53.49 -26.21 58.65
N LYS A 29 -53.84 -24.96 58.95
CA LYS A 29 -53.24 -23.78 58.32
C LYS A 29 -51.77 -23.85 58.69
N LYS A 30 -50.94 -24.35 57.76
CA LYS A 30 -49.49 -24.33 57.88
C LYS A 30 -49.04 -22.88 57.82
N TYR A 31 -48.86 -22.26 58.97
CA TYR A 31 -48.25 -20.94 59.09
C TYR A 31 -46.75 -21.03 58.84
N LEU A 32 -46.16 -19.99 58.26
CA LEU A 32 -44.71 -19.89 58.13
C LEU A 32 -44.09 -19.72 59.52
N ALA A 33 -43.29 -20.70 59.93
CA ALA A 33 -42.48 -20.60 61.12
C ALA A 33 -41.41 -19.52 60.93
N LYS A 34 -41.22 -18.68 61.96
CA LYS A 34 -40.19 -17.63 61.99
C LYS A 34 -38.79 -18.16 61.64
N ASP A 35 -38.45 -19.35 62.14
CA ASP A 35 -37.16 -20.00 61.90
C ASP A 35 -36.92 -20.34 60.43
N LEU A 36 -37.98 -20.65 59.68
CA LEU A 36 -37.88 -20.91 58.24
C LEU A 36 -37.59 -19.62 57.48
N ILE A 37 -38.24 -18.52 57.86
CA ILE A 37 -38.01 -17.20 57.26
C ILE A 37 -36.58 -16.73 57.53
N ASP A 38 -36.15 -16.81 58.79
CA ASP A 38 -34.81 -16.40 59.21
C ASP A 38 -33.72 -17.30 58.59
N SER A 39 -33.98 -18.60 58.41
CA SER A 39 -33.06 -19.52 57.72
C SER A 39 -32.92 -19.21 56.22
N GLN A 40 -34.02 -18.93 55.53
CA GLN A 40 -33.98 -18.58 54.09
C GLN A 40 -33.28 -17.24 53.85
N ILE A 41 -33.50 -16.27 54.74
CA ILE A 41 -32.88 -14.94 54.66
C ILE A 41 -31.41 -15.02 55.06
N GLY A 42 -31.08 -15.76 56.13
CA GLY A 42 -29.69 -16.05 56.52
C GLY A 42 -28.92 -16.76 55.41
N ARG A 43 -29.55 -17.69 54.69
CA ARG A 43 -28.97 -18.32 53.50
C ARG A 43 -28.71 -17.30 52.38
N ALA A 44 -29.65 -16.40 52.10
CA ALA A 44 -29.45 -15.37 51.08
C ALA A 44 -28.31 -14.41 51.43
N PHE A 45 -28.22 -13.97 52.70
CA PHE A 45 -27.09 -13.15 53.17
C PHE A 45 -25.75 -13.90 53.11
N TYR A 46 -25.74 -15.20 53.45
CA TYR A 46 -24.53 -16.02 53.35
C TYR A 46 -24.04 -16.13 51.91
N VAL A 47 -24.94 -16.40 50.96
CA VAL A 47 -24.60 -16.51 49.53
C VAL A 47 -24.09 -15.18 48.97
N LEU A 48 -24.69 -14.05 49.36
CA LEU A 48 -24.18 -12.71 48.99
C LEU A 48 -22.80 -12.41 49.61
N ALA A 49 -22.61 -12.72 50.89
CA ALA A 49 -21.34 -12.48 51.59
C ALA A 49 -20.21 -13.36 51.06
N GLU A 50 -20.49 -14.63 50.72
CA GLU A 50 -19.54 -15.53 50.09
C GLU A 50 -19.13 -15.02 48.70
N ALA A 51 -20.10 -14.57 47.90
CA ALA A 51 -19.83 -14.02 46.58
C ALA A 51 -19.02 -12.71 46.64
N ALA A 52 -19.25 -11.86 47.65
CA ALA A 52 -18.50 -10.62 47.87
C ALA A 52 -17.07 -10.88 48.39
N GLY A 53 -16.86 -11.96 49.17
CA GLY A 53 -15.55 -12.32 49.73
C GLY A 53 -14.57 -12.96 48.74
N MET A 54 -15.04 -13.44 47.58
CA MET A 54 -14.18 -14.05 46.57
C MET A 54 -13.69 -13.04 45.54
N ALA A 55 -12.39 -12.74 45.56
CA ALA A 55 -11.77 -11.81 44.62
C ALA A 55 -11.93 -12.25 43.15
N GLY A 56 -12.53 -11.38 42.32
CA GLY A 56 -12.37 -11.42 40.86
C GLY A 56 -13.50 -12.03 40.02
N VAL A 57 -14.62 -12.49 40.59
CA VAL A 57 -15.66 -13.21 39.82
C VAL A 57 -17.02 -12.51 39.86
N GLY A 58 -17.19 -11.47 39.03
CA GLY A 58 -18.48 -10.78 38.86
C GLY A 58 -19.65 -11.67 38.37
N PHE A 59 -19.34 -12.86 37.83
CA PHE A 59 -20.35 -13.86 37.46
C PHE A 59 -21.05 -14.47 38.70
N ARG A 60 -20.29 -14.76 39.76
CA ARG A 60 -20.83 -15.36 41.00
C ARG A 60 -21.64 -14.35 41.80
N GLN A 61 -21.24 -13.08 41.80
CA GLN A 61 -22.01 -12.00 42.43
C GLN A 61 -23.37 -11.80 41.74
N LYS A 62 -23.41 -11.88 40.40
CA LYS A 62 -24.67 -11.82 39.63
C LYS A 62 -25.59 -13.01 39.92
N GLU A 63 -25.05 -14.22 39.98
CA GLU A 63 -25.81 -15.43 40.31
C GLU A 63 -26.34 -15.40 41.77
N ALA A 64 -25.52 -14.92 42.71
CA ALA A 64 -25.91 -14.70 44.10
C ALA A 64 -27.03 -13.65 44.25
N ILE A 65 -26.98 -12.57 43.47
CA ILE A 65 -28.04 -11.55 43.39
C ILE A 65 -29.33 -12.19 42.86
N ASP A 66 -29.27 -13.00 41.80
CA ASP A 66 -30.44 -13.65 41.22
C ASP A 66 -31.05 -14.71 42.16
N GLU A 67 -30.23 -15.50 42.86
CA GLU A 67 -30.71 -16.44 43.89
C GLU A 67 -31.37 -15.69 45.06
N SER A 68 -30.78 -14.59 45.51
CA SER A 68 -31.32 -13.76 46.60
C SER A 68 -32.64 -13.09 46.20
N LYS A 69 -32.77 -12.63 44.96
CA LYS A 69 -34.04 -12.12 44.40
C LYS A 69 -35.12 -13.20 44.33
N ARG A 70 -34.77 -14.42 43.94
CA ARG A 70 -35.71 -15.56 43.92
C ARG A 70 -36.20 -15.89 45.33
N ILE A 71 -35.31 -15.88 46.33
CA ILE A 71 -35.66 -16.09 47.73
C ILE A 71 -36.58 -14.97 48.24
N ALA A 72 -36.24 -13.70 47.96
CA ALA A 72 -37.06 -12.54 48.32
C ALA A 72 -38.47 -12.61 47.70
N HIS A 73 -38.57 -12.96 46.41
CA HIS A 73 -39.84 -13.09 45.70
C HIS A 73 -40.69 -14.23 46.29
N ARG A 74 -40.08 -15.41 46.49
CA ARG A 74 -40.77 -16.57 47.08
C ARG A 74 -41.28 -16.28 48.48
N LEU A 75 -40.50 -15.59 49.31
CA LEU A 75 -40.93 -15.18 50.66
C LEU A 75 -42.09 -14.17 50.61
N LYS A 76 -42.07 -13.22 49.67
CA LYS A 76 -43.20 -12.30 49.44
C LYS A 76 -44.47 -13.01 48.98
N GLU A 77 -44.36 -14.02 48.12
CA GLU A 77 -45.51 -14.81 47.67
C GLU A 77 -46.10 -15.65 48.80
N MET A 78 -45.23 -16.30 49.59
CA MET A 78 -45.63 -17.11 50.73
C MET A 78 -46.22 -16.26 51.88
N ALA A 79 -45.84 -14.98 52.00
CA ALA A 79 -46.35 -14.07 53.03
C ALA A 79 -47.81 -13.62 52.80
N LYS A 80 -48.35 -13.72 51.57
CA LYS A 80 -49.71 -13.25 51.25
C LYS A 80 -50.75 -14.08 52.01
N GLY A 81 -51.37 -13.49 53.02
CA GLY A 81 -52.42 -14.13 53.83
C GLY A 81 -51.92 -14.84 55.09
N ASP A 82 -50.64 -14.69 55.47
CA ASP A 82 -50.10 -15.20 56.74
C ASP A 82 -50.20 -14.11 57.85
N PRO A 83 -50.62 -14.44 59.08
CA PRO A 83 -50.54 -13.53 60.23
C PRO A 83 -49.14 -12.90 60.45
N ASN A 84 -48.07 -13.55 60.01
CA ASN A 84 -46.68 -13.09 60.11
C ASN A 84 -46.22 -12.21 58.92
N GLU A 85 -47.12 -11.82 58.02
CA GLU A 85 -46.82 -11.04 56.81
C GLU A 85 -45.94 -9.81 57.07
N ARG A 86 -46.21 -9.05 58.13
CA ARG A 86 -45.40 -7.86 58.49
C ARG A 86 -43.94 -8.19 58.79
N TYR A 87 -43.69 -9.31 59.45
CA TYR A 87 -42.34 -9.76 59.78
C TYR A 87 -41.58 -10.19 58.52
N VAL A 88 -42.26 -10.93 57.63
CA VAL A 88 -41.67 -11.36 56.36
C VAL A 88 -41.36 -10.16 55.46
N ILE A 89 -42.30 -9.21 55.32
CA ILE A 89 -42.07 -8.00 54.51
C ILE A 89 -40.90 -7.17 55.05
N TRP A 90 -40.78 -7.01 56.37
CA TRP A 90 -39.66 -6.29 56.97
C TRP A 90 -38.33 -6.97 56.66
N LYS A 91 -38.22 -8.28 56.88
CA LYS A 91 -36.99 -9.03 56.63
C LYS A 91 -36.64 -9.16 55.14
N VAL A 92 -37.64 -9.28 54.27
CA VAL A 92 -37.41 -9.22 52.82
C VAL A 92 -36.97 -7.81 52.40
N GLY A 93 -37.49 -6.75 53.02
CA GLY A 93 -37.03 -5.38 52.77
C GLY A 93 -35.55 -5.17 53.14
N GLU A 94 -35.08 -5.80 54.22
CA GLU A 94 -33.66 -5.82 54.61
C GLU A 94 -32.80 -6.53 53.54
N LEU A 95 -33.25 -7.69 53.06
CA LEU A 95 -32.58 -8.43 51.99
C LEU A 95 -32.56 -7.65 50.67
N GLU A 96 -33.66 -6.99 50.29
CA GLU A 96 -33.76 -6.17 49.08
C GLU A 96 -32.86 -4.94 49.13
N ALA A 97 -32.70 -4.31 50.30
CA ALA A 97 -31.75 -3.23 50.49
C ALA A 97 -30.30 -3.69 50.27
N GLN A 98 -29.93 -4.89 50.76
CA GLN A 98 -28.61 -5.46 50.52
C GLN A 98 -28.41 -5.83 49.04
N ILE A 99 -29.40 -6.46 48.40
CA ILE A 99 -29.37 -6.75 46.96
C ILE A 99 -29.09 -5.48 46.15
N TYR A 100 -29.77 -4.38 46.48
CA TYR A 100 -29.59 -3.10 45.79
C TYR A 100 -28.17 -2.53 45.93
N LEU A 101 -27.55 -2.66 47.11
CA LEU A 101 -26.16 -2.23 47.33
C LEU A 101 -25.18 -3.06 46.49
N GLU A 102 -25.34 -4.38 46.48
CA GLU A 102 -24.49 -5.29 45.70
C GLU A 102 -24.61 -5.06 44.18
N GLU A 103 -25.82 -4.80 43.68
CA GLU A 103 -26.05 -4.43 42.27
C GLU A 103 -25.34 -3.14 41.89
N ARG A 104 -25.42 -2.13 42.78
CA ARG A 104 -24.77 -0.84 42.56
C ARG A 104 -23.24 -0.99 42.54
N ASP A 105 -22.68 -1.80 43.44
CA ASP A 105 -21.24 -2.06 43.49
C ASP A 105 -20.75 -2.81 42.25
N LEU A 106 -21.53 -3.78 41.75
CA LEU A 106 -21.21 -4.50 40.51
C LEU A 106 -21.19 -3.56 39.30
N VAL A 107 -22.14 -2.62 39.21
CA VAL A 107 -22.16 -1.58 38.16
C VAL A 107 -20.94 -0.66 38.27
N LEU A 108 -20.59 -0.21 39.48
CA LEU A 108 -19.41 0.63 39.71
C LEU A 108 -18.11 -0.09 39.34
N GLN A 109 -17.97 -1.37 39.67
CA GLN A 109 -16.82 -2.18 39.26
C GLN A 109 -16.71 -2.33 37.74
N GLN A 110 -17.84 -2.50 37.03
CA GLN A 110 -17.84 -2.54 35.57
C GLN A 110 -17.41 -1.20 34.98
N MET A 111 -17.90 -0.08 35.52
CA MET A 111 -17.48 1.26 35.11
C MET A 111 -15.98 1.50 35.35
N GLN A 112 -15.44 1.09 36.49
CA GLN A 112 -14.01 1.21 36.80
C GLN A 112 -13.13 0.39 35.87
N LYS A 113 -13.53 -0.84 35.52
CA LYS A 113 -12.81 -1.69 34.55
C LYS A 113 -12.77 -1.03 33.16
N GLY A 114 -13.89 -0.50 32.68
CA GLY A 114 -13.94 0.25 31.42
C GLY A 114 -13.02 1.48 31.42
N GLN A 115 -12.96 2.21 32.55
CA GLN A 115 -12.05 3.36 32.70
C GLN A 115 -10.57 2.96 32.75
N GLN A 116 -10.23 1.81 33.33
CA GLN A 116 -8.84 1.30 33.34
C GLN A 116 -8.34 1.02 31.91
N ASP A 117 -9.19 0.42 31.07
CA ASP A 117 -8.85 0.15 29.67
C ASP A 117 -8.65 1.44 28.87
N ILE A 118 -9.50 2.46 29.09
CA ILE A 118 -9.36 3.78 28.48
C ILE A 118 -8.03 4.44 28.91
N ASN A 119 -7.71 4.42 30.20
CA ASN A 119 -6.47 5.02 30.71
C ASN A 119 -5.21 4.34 30.15
N GLN A 120 -5.24 3.02 29.98
CA GLN A 120 -4.14 2.29 29.33
C GLN A 120 -3.98 2.70 27.86
N LEU A 121 -5.09 2.89 27.14
CA LEU A 121 -5.05 3.39 25.76
C LEU A 121 -4.50 4.81 25.68
N ILE A 122 -4.87 5.69 26.61
CA ILE A 122 -4.34 7.06 26.69
C ILE A 122 -2.83 7.06 26.96
N VAL A 123 -2.34 6.21 27.87
CA VAL A 123 -0.90 6.10 28.14
C VAL A 123 -0.15 5.65 26.90
N ARG A 124 -0.65 4.62 26.18
CA ARG A 124 -0.06 4.15 24.92
C ARG A 124 -0.09 5.24 23.85
N PHE A 125 -1.19 5.97 23.74
CA PHE A 125 -1.32 7.09 22.82
C PHE A 125 -0.29 8.19 23.10
N ASN A 126 -0.18 8.63 24.34
CA ASN A 126 0.77 9.67 24.74
C ASN A 126 2.23 9.24 24.53
N ALA A 127 2.55 7.98 24.83
CA ALA A 127 3.86 7.41 24.57
C ALA A 127 4.20 7.41 23.07
N GLU A 128 3.23 7.11 22.21
CA GLU A 128 3.43 7.09 20.77
C GLU A 128 3.53 8.51 20.18
N VAL A 129 2.63 9.42 20.57
CA VAL A 129 2.64 10.84 20.13
C VAL A 129 3.91 11.55 20.55
N GLY A 130 4.48 11.20 21.72
CA GLY A 130 5.71 11.76 22.26
C GLY A 130 6.98 11.40 21.50
N LYS A 131 6.95 10.38 20.61
CA LYS A 131 8.10 10.01 19.79
C LYS A 131 8.44 11.09 18.76
N SER A 132 9.72 11.21 18.41
CA SER A 132 10.17 12.07 17.31
C SER A 132 9.57 11.65 15.95
N ARG A 133 9.40 10.33 15.77
CA ARG A 133 8.83 9.68 14.59
C ARG A 133 7.73 8.69 15.03
N PRO A 134 6.50 9.16 15.28
CA PRO A 134 5.38 8.32 15.69
C PRO A 134 4.89 7.41 14.56
N ASP A 135 4.40 6.22 14.90
CA ASP A 135 3.71 5.36 13.93
C ASP A 135 2.23 5.76 13.81
N PHE A 136 1.86 6.39 12.69
CA PHE A 136 0.49 6.85 12.46
C PHE A 136 -0.52 5.70 12.33
N ALA A 137 -0.08 4.51 11.91
CA ALA A 137 -0.96 3.33 11.85
C ALA A 137 -1.35 2.87 13.26
N SER A 138 -0.39 2.85 14.19
CA SER A 138 -0.64 2.55 15.60
C SER A 138 -1.52 3.60 16.27
N LEU A 139 -1.28 4.89 16.00
CA LEU A 139 -2.14 5.97 16.52
C LEU A 139 -3.59 5.87 16.02
N LYS A 140 -3.80 5.55 14.73
CA LYS A 140 -5.14 5.37 14.17
C LYS A 140 -5.86 4.17 14.79
N ARG A 141 -5.15 3.06 15.04
CA ARG A 141 -5.71 1.89 15.75
C ARG A 141 -6.15 2.27 17.17
N ILE A 142 -5.33 3.01 17.91
CA ILE A 142 -5.67 3.47 19.25
C ILE A 142 -6.90 4.38 19.20
N HIS A 143 -6.97 5.31 18.24
CA HIS A 143 -8.16 6.15 18.04
C HIS A 143 -9.42 5.31 17.79
N THR A 144 -9.38 4.31 16.90
CA THR A 144 -10.56 3.47 16.62
C THR A 144 -10.99 2.62 17.82
N LEU A 145 -10.06 2.24 18.70
CA LEU A 145 -10.38 1.52 19.93
C LEU A 145 -10.98 2.46 20.97
N MET A 146 -10.46 3.69 21.08
CA MET A 146 -11.03 4.72 21.97
C MET A 146 -12.41 5.17 21.51
N ASP A 147 -12.66 5.31 20.21
CA ASP A 147 -13.96 5.72 19.67
C ASP A 147 -15.09 4.73 20.03
N ARG A 148 -14.75 3.45 20.18
CA ARG A 148 -15.69 2.41 20.64
C ARG A 148 -15.99 2.48 22.14
N LEU A 149 -15.09 3.06 22.93
CA LEU A 149 -15.19 3.10 24.40
C LEU A 149 -15.73 4.45 24.88
N ASP A 150 -15.18 5.54 24.38
CA ASP A 150 -15.53 6.91 24.73
C ASP A 150 -15.25 7.88 23.57
N VAL A 151 -16.32 8.34 22.94
CA VAL A 151 -16.30 9.27 21.81
C VAL A 151 -15.71 10.63 22.19
N SER A 152 -15.91 11.10 23.43
CA SER A 152 -15.39 12.39 23.89
C SER A 152 -13.87 12.37 23.96
N LYS A 153 -13.31 11.31 24.56
CA LYS A 153 -11.86 11.11 24.63
C LYS A 153 -11.25 10.77 23.27
N ALA A 154 -11.96 10.05 22.41
CA ALA A 154 -11.53 9.83 21.03
C ALA A 154 -11.36 11.14 20.25
N ASN A 155 -12.28 12.10 20.42
CA ASN A 155 -12.19 13.42 19.79
C ASN A 155 -10.99 14.25 20.30
N GLU A 156 -10.69 14.21 21.60
CA GLU A 156 -9.47 14.83 22.15
C GLU A 156 -8.21 14.23 21.50
N VAL A 157 -8.16 12.90 21.41
CA VAL A 157 -7.06 12.15 20.77
C VAL A 157 -6.93 12.47 19.29
N ALA A 158 -8.04 12.55 18.55
CA ALA A 158 -8.06 12.96 17.15
C ALA A 158 -7.47 14.36 16.95
N SER A 159 -7.79 15.30 17.85
CA SER A 159 -7.26 16.67 17.79
C SER A 159 -5.74 16.70 18.00
N SER A 160 -5.23 15.93 18.95
CA SER A 160 -3.79 15.81 19.24
C SER A 160 -3.05 15.13 18.08
N PHE A 161 -3.61 14.04 17.57
CA PHE A 161 -3.14 13.34 16.39
C PHE A 161 -3.01 14.28 15.19
N ASN A 162 -4.06 15.03 14.87
CA ASN A 162 -4.07 15.96 13.74
C ASN A 162 -3.04 17.08 13.88
N LYS A 163 -2.84 17.62 15.09
CA LYS A 163 -1.80 18.64 15.35
C LYS A 163 -0.41 18.07 15.11
N ARG A 164 -0.11 16.89 15.67
CA ARG A 164 1.21 16.24 15.55
C ARG A 164 1.49 15.81 14.11
N TRP A 165 0.48 15.27 13.44
CA TRP A 165 0.52 14.90 12.03
C TRP A 165 0.92 16.08 11.13
N ARG A 166 0.28 17.24 11.27
CA ARG A 166 0.62 18.46 10.50
C ARG A 166 2.03 19.00 10.77
N ALA A 167 2.56 18.78 11.97
CA ALA A 167 3.92 19.19 12.30
C ALA A 167 4.92 18.27 11.60
N ILE A 168 4.73 16.95 11.72
CA ILE A 168 5.63 15.94 11.17
C ILE A 168 5.61 15.95 9.64
N SER A 169 4.45 16.10 9.01
CA SER A 169 4.38 16.13 7.54
C SER A 169 5.23 17.26 6.93
N ARG A 170 5.32 18.40 7.63
CA ARG A 170 6.21 19.52 7.26
C ARG A 170 7.66 19.25 7.64
N GLU A 171 7.88 18.73 8.85
CA GLU A 171 9.23 18.49 9.38
C GLU A 171 9.98 17.40 8.60
N VAL A 172 9.31 16.31 8.21
CA VAL A 172 9.96 15.18 7.54
C VAL A 172 10.44 15.56 6.14
N LEU A 173 9.60 16.25 5.36
CA LEU A 173 10.02 16.74 4.04
C LEU A 173 11.18 17.73 4.15
N PHE A 174 11.08 18.68 5.08
CA PHE A 174 12.16 19.63 5.35
C PHE A 174 13.44 18.93 5.82
N SER A 175 13.32 17.92 6.69
CA SER A 175 14.45 17.14 7.19
C SER A 175 15.15 16.38 6.07
N ILE A 176 14.39 15.79 5.14
CA ILE A 176 14.97 15.13 3.96
C ILE A 176 15.72 16.14 3.10
N ASP A 177 15.12 17.29 2.79
CA ASP A 177 15.77 18.34 1.99
C ASP A 177 17.06 18.86 2.65
N VAL A 178 17.03 19.11 3.97
CA VAL A 178 18.20 19.53 4.75
C VAL A 178 19.28 18.44 4.78
N ASN A 179 18.89 17.17 4.95
CA ASN A 179 19.85 16.06 4.95
C ASN A 179 20.47 15.84 3.56
N LEU A 180 19.70 16.03 2.50
CA LEU A 180 20.18 16.02 1.12
C LEU A 180 21.18 17.15 0.87
N MET A 181 20.87 18.38 1.31
CA MET A 181 21.79 19.53 1.20
C MET A 181 23.09 19.31 1.99
N ASN A 182 23.00 18.76 3.20
CA ASN A 182 24.14 18.51 4.07
C ASN A 182 24.92 17.22 3.72
N ARG A 183 24.55 16.51 2.64
CA ARG A 183 25.14 15.23 2.21
C ARG A 183 25.07 14.10 3.27
N ASN A 184 24.11 14.17 4.19
CA ASN A 184 23.84 13.14 5.20
C ASN A 184 22.88 12.09 4.64
N LEU A 185 23.38 11.25 3.73
CA LEU A 185 22.57 10.29 2.97
C LEU A 185 21.91 9.22 3.84
N ASP A 186 22.58 8.74 4.90
CA ASP A 186 22.06 7.67 5.75
C ASP A 186 20.79 8.11 6.49
N LYS A 187 20.80 9.35 7.02
CA LYS A 187 19.62 9.97 7.64
C LYS A 187 18.52 10.27 6.63
N ALA A 188 18.87 10.71 5.41
CA ALA A 188 17.89 10.92 4.36
C ALA A 188 17.21 9.60 3.94
N GLN A 189 17.93 8.49 3.92
CA GLN A 189 17.37 7.15 3.66
C GLN A 189 16.45 6.67 4.79
N GLU A 190 16.83 6.89 6.05
CA GLU A 190 15.97 6.56 7.20
C GLU A 190 14.64 7.34 7.17
N GLU A 191 14.70 8.64 6.87
CA GLU A 191 13.52 9.50 6.76
C GLU A 191 12.67 9.14 5.52
N LEU A 192 13.30 8.78 4.40
CA LEU A 192 12.60 8.25 3.22
C LEU A 192 11.87 6.93 3.56
N GLY A 193 12.52 6.03 4.29
CA GLY A 193 11.91 4.79 4.76
C GLY A 193 10.73 5.03 5.72
N TYR A 194 10.82 6.07 6.55
CA TYR A 194 9.69 6.52 7.37
C TYR A 194 8.53 7.06 6.53
N CYS A 195 8.83 7.85 5.47
CA CYS A 195 7.83 8.31 4.51
C CYS A 195 7.12 7.15 3.80
N LEU A 196 7.85 6.11 3.40
CA LEU A 196 7.28 4.93 2.74
C LEU A 196 6.29 4.21 3.66
N ARG A 197 6.67 3.98 4.93
CA ARG A 197 5.79 3.31 5.92
C ARG A 197 4.53 4.11 6.23
N ASN A 198 4.60 5.44 6.16
CA ASN A 198 3.51 6.34 6.52
C ASN A 198 2.89 7.06 5.32
N LYS A 199 3.12 6.57 4.10
CA LYS A 199 2.73 7.23 2.85
C LYS A 199 1.24 7.56 2.78
N ALA A 200 0.39 6.63 3.22
CA ALA A 200 -1.06 6.80 3.28
C ALA A 200 -1.51 7.91 4.24
N TYR A 201 -0.67 8.27 5.22
CA TYR A 201 -0.99 9.26 6.23
C TYR A 201 -0.36 10.62 5.91
N LEU A 202 0.88 10.67 5.43
CA LEU A 202 1.64 11.92 5.27
C LEU A 202 1.15 12.85 4.14
N SER A 203 0.18 12.42 3.34
CA SER A 203 -0.38 13.19 2.20
C SER A 203 0.69 13.73 1.25
N ILE A 204 1.79 13.00 1.08
CA ILE A 204 2.87 13.33 0.13
C ILE A 204 2.40 12.87 -1.24
N SER A 205 2.47 13.75 -2.25
CA SER A 205 2.16 13.34 -3.62
C SER A 205 3.17 12.32 -4.13
N ASP A 206 2.70 11.35 -4.92
CA ASP A 206 3.56 10.33 -5.51
C ASP A 206 4.72 10.95 -6.30
N SER A 207 4.44 12.01 -7.06
CA SER A 207 5.45 12.74 -7.82
C SER A 207 6.57 13.32 -6.94
N LYS A 208 6.22 13.90 -5.79
CA LYS A 208 7.19 14.49 -4.87
C LYS A 208 8.01 13.41 -4.17
N TYR A 209 7.36 12.32 -3.78
CA TYR A 209 8.03 11.17 -3.19
C TYR A 209 9.04 10.55 -4.18
N THR A 210 8.62 10.25 -5.41
CA THR A 210 9.49 9.66 -6.44
C THR A 210 10.67 10.58 -6.79
N SER A 211 10.46 11.91 -6.82
CA SER A 211 11.55 12.87 -7.04
C SER A 211 12.60 12.82 -5.92
N ILE A 212 12.14 12.78 -4.67
CA ILE A 212 13.03 12.68 -3.50
C ILE A 212 13.73 11.33 -3.47
N GLU A 213 13.00 10.24 -3.75
CA GLU A 213 13.55 8.89 -3.84
C GLU A 213 14.65 8.80 -4.90
N ASN A 214 14.37 9.27 -6.12
CA ASN A 214 15.36 9.32 -7.20
C ASN A 214 16.59 10.15 -6.80
N SER A 215 16.39 11.23 -6.04
CA SER A 215 17.50 12.07 -5.57
C SER A 215 18.35 11.36 -4.52
N VAL A 216 17.73 10.74 -3.50
CA VAL A 216 18.43 10.01 -2.43
C VAL A 216 19.14 8.77 -2.98
N VAL A 217 18.46 7.97 -3.81
CA VAL A 217 19.01 6.77 -4.44
C VAL A 217 20.12 7.15 -5.42
N GLY A 218 19.90 8.16 -6.25
CA GLY A 218 20.88 8.66 -7.21
C GLY A 218 22.16 9.17 -6.53
N LEU A 219 22.05 9.94 -5.44
CA LEU A 219 23.20 10.42 -4.68
C LEU A 219 23.91 9.30 -3.92
N SER A 220 23.18 8.30 -3.42
CA SER A 220 23.75 7.09 -2.81
C SER A 220 24.56 6.29 -3.81
N LEU A 221 24.02 6.09 -5.02
CA LEU A 221 24.73 5.44 -6.12
C LEU A 221 25.97 6.25 -6.54
N ALA A 222 25.85 7.57 -6.67
CA ALA A 222 26.98 8.43 -6.99
C ALA A 222 28.11 8.33 -5.95
N ARG A 223 27.78 8.25 -4.65
CA ARG A 223 28.76 8.08 -3.56
C ARG A 223 29.52 6.76 -3.63
N THR A 224 28.85 5.68 -4.04
CA THR A 224 29.44 4.33 -4.12
C THR A 224 30.20 4.10 -5.41
N GLU A 225 29.70 4.61 -6.54
CA GLU A 225 30.31 4.43 -7.87
C GLU A 225 31.52 5.34 -8.11
N LYS A 226 31.58 6.54 -7.50
CA LYS A 226 32.70 7.48 -7.66
C LYS A 226 34.09 6.84 -7.40
N PRO A 227 34.36 6.19 -6.25
CA PRO A 227 35.67 5.57 -6.01
C PRO A 227 35.97 4.42 -6.98
N VAL A 228 34.95 3.72 -7.46
CA VAL A 228 35.10 2.65 -8.46
C VAL A 228 35.54 3.24 -9.79
N ILE A 229 34.89 4.30 -10.26
CA ILE A 229 35.26 5.01 -11.49
C ILE A 229 36.70 5.54 -11.40
N GLU A 230 37.07 6.15 -10.27
CA GLU A 230 38.43 6.65 -10.06
C GLU A 230 39.48 5.52 -10.12
N ALA A 231 39.19 4.38 -9.47
CA ALA A 231 40.05 3.20 -9.51
C ALA A 231 40.14 2.57 -10.91
N GLU A 232 39.05 2.52 -11.67
CA GLU A 232 39.03 2.04 -13.06
C GLU A 232 39.88 2.95 -13.96
N ILE A 233 39.77 4.28 -13.83
CA ILE A 233 40.59 5.25 -14.58
C ILE A 233 42.09 5.10 -14.22
N ASP A 234 42.41 4.98 -12.93
CA ASP A 234 43.80 4.80 -12.49
C ASP A 234 44.37 3.44 -12.92
N SER A 235 43.54 2.41 -12.99
CA SER A 235 43.91 1.11 -13.55
C SER A 235 44.16 1.20 -15.06
N ALA A 236 43.32 1.92 -15.81
CA ALA A 236 43.50 2.17 -17.22
C ALA A 236 44.82 2.90 -17.49
N GLY A 237 45.16 3.90 -16.69
CA GLY A 237 46.46 4.58 -16.75
C GLY A 237 47.65 3.62 -16.58
N ARG A 238 47.55 2.66 -15.65
CA ARG A 238 48.57 1.61 -15.45
C ARG A 238 48.66 0.65 -16.65
N TYR A 239 47.54 0.28 -17.26
CA TYR A 239 47.52 -0.59 -18.44
C TYR A 239 48.06 0.11 -19.69
N ILE A 240 47.80 1.42 -19.85
CA ILE A 240 48.39 2.24 -20.92
C ILE A 240 49.92 2.24 -20.79
N ALA A 241 50.46 2.37 -19.58
CA ALA A 241 51.90 2.34 -19.35
C ALA A 241 52.54 0.97 -19.66
N LYS A 242 51.78 -0.13 -19.51
CA LYS A 242 52.21 -1.51 -19.83
C LYS A 242 51.92 -1.92 -21.28
N ASN A 243 51.45 -1.00 -22.14
CA ASN A 243 51.04 -1.26 -23.53
C ASN A 243 49.96 -2.35 -23.69
N SER A 244 49.05 -2.48 -22.72
CA SER A 244 47.88 -3.37 -22.79
C SER A 244 46.62 -2.57 -23.14
N PHE A 245 46.51 -2.12 -24.39
CA PHE A 245 45.49 -1.15 -24.83
C PHE A 245 44.08 -1.70 -24.86
N SER A 246 43.91 -2.99 -25.16
CA SER A 246 42.61 -3.67 -25.13
C SER A 246 41.96 -3.58 -23.75
N VAL A 247 42.71 -3.96 -22.70
CA VAL A 247 42.25 -3.88 -21.31
C VAL A 247 42.02 -2.43 -20.89
N ALA A 248 42.93 -1.52 -21.25
CA ALA A 248 42.75 -0.11 -20.91
C ALA A 248 41.48 0.49 -21.53
N ARG A 249 41.15 0.14 -22.78
CA ARG A 249 39.91 0.55 -23.44
C ARG A 249 38.67 -0.01 -22.75
N THR A 250 38.69 -1.27 -22.32
CA THR A 250 37.55 -1.85 -21.57
C THR A 250 37.32 -1.11 -20.24
N GLN A 251 38.39 -0.75 -19.53
CA GLN A 251 38.30 0.01 -18.28
C GLN A 251 37.81 1.44 -18.50
N ILE A 252 38.29 2.13 -19.54
CA ILE A 252 37.80 3.46 -19.91
C ILE A 252 36.31 3.41 -20.29
N ASN A 253 35.90 2.42 -21.07
CA ASN A 253 34.50 2.24 -21.47
C ASN A 253 33.61 1.94 -20.27
N SER A 254 34.05 1.08 -19.35
CA SER A 254 33.36 0.81 -18.08
C SER A 254 33.19 2.08 -17.26
N ALA A 255 34.28 2.83 -17.06
CA ALA A 255 34.26 4.11 -16.34
C ALA A 255 33.33 5.14 -17.00
N THR A 256 33.29 5.18 -18.34
CA THR A 256 32.43 6.08 -19.12
C THR A 256 30.96 5.72 -18.97
N MET A 257 30.62 4.43 -19.04
CA MET A 257 29.25 3.95 -18.85
C MET A 257 28.75 4.24 -17.43
N ARG A 258 29.58 3.93 -16.41
CA ARG A 258 29.26 4.24 -15.01
C ARG A 258 29.11 5.74 -14.79
N TYR A 259 30.01 6.56 -15.34
CA TYR A 259 29.92 8.02 -15.28
C TYR A 259 28.61 8.55 -15.90
N ASN A 260 28.22 8.07 -17.08
CA ASN A 260 26.97 8.48 -17.73
C ASN A 260 25.74 8.18 -16.88
N ASN A 261 25.74 7.08 -16.13
CA ASN A 261 24.64 6.72 -15.22
C ASN A 261 24.54 7.65 -14.01
N ILE A 262 25.67 8.15 -13.48
CA ILE A 262 25.69 8.98 -12.27
C ILE A 262 25.74 10.49 -12.55
N LYS A 263 26.00 10.89 -13.80
CA LYS A 263 26.21 12.30 -14.20
C LYS A 263 25.07 13.22 -13.77
N ALA A 264 23.83 12.75 -13.84
CA ALA A 264 22.65 13.54 -13.47
C ALA A 264 22.56 13.87 -11.96
N HIS A 265 23.27 13.13 -11.11
CA HIS A 265 23.21 13.23 -9.66
C HIS A 265 24.47 13.86 -9.04
N LEU A 266 25.54 14.02 -9.82
CA LEU A 266 26.77 14.66 -9.38
C LEU A 266 26.63 16.19 -9.41
N SER A 267 27.41 16.89 -8.57
CA SER A 267 27.54 18.33 -8.72
C SER A 267 28.23 18.66 -10.05
N GLN A 268 27.95 19.84 -10.60
CA GLN A 268 28.58 20.29 -11.85
C GLN A 268 30.11 20.23 -11.79
N THR A 269 30.70 20.59 -10.63
CA THR A 269 32.14 20.54 -10.40
C THR A 269 32.70 19.12 -10.40
N GLU A 270 32.04 18.18 -9.73
CA GLU A 270 32.45 16.78 -9.65
C GLU A 270 32.29 16.09 -11.00
N SER A 271 31.19 16.36 -11.72
CA SER A 271 30.94 15.85 -13.06
C SER A 271 32.00 16.32 -14.06
N SER A 272 32.31 17.63 -14.08
CA SER A 272 33.35 18.17 -14.96
C SER A 272 34.71 17.56 -14.68
N TRP A 273 35.09 17.41 -13.41
CA TRP A 273 36.36 16.80 -13.03
C TRP A 273 36.49 15.35 -13.48
N LEU A 274 35.45 14.52 -13.28
CA LEU A 274 35.44 13.13 -13.75
C LEU A 274 35.49 13.04 -15.27
N SER A 275 34.70 13.87 -15.97
CA SER A 275 34.72 13.94 -17.44
C SER A 275 36.12 14.29 -17.96
N GLU A 276 36.75 15.32 -17.39
CA GLU A 276 38.12 15.69 -17.76
C GLU A 276 39.11 14.56 -17.50
N LYS A 277 38.98 13.84 -16.38
CA LYS A 277 39.89 12.73 -16.05
C LYS A 277 39.73 11.57 -17.04
N ILE A 278 38.51 11.24 -17.44
CA ILE A 278 38.21 10.25 -18.48
C ILE A 278 38.80 10.72 -19.82
N ASP A 279 38.49 11.95 -20.25
CA ASP A 279 38.95 12.49 -21.53
C ASP A 279 40.48 12.55 -21.62
N ARG A 280 41.15 12.95 -20.54
CA ARG A 280 42.63 12.94 -20.47
C ARG A 280 43.19 11.53 -20.64
N THR A 281 42.54 10.53 -20.05
CA THR A 281 42.98 9.12 -20.13
C THR A 281 42.72 8.54 -21.52
N THR A 282 41.58 8.85 -22.13
CA THR A 282 41.25 8.50 -23.51
C THR A 282 42.23 9.14 -24.50
N LYS A 283 42.55 10.43 -24.36
CA LYS A 283 43.55 11.11 -25.19
C LYS A 283 44.94 10.48 -25.05
N ARG A 284 45.33 10.08 -23.83
CA ARG A 284 46.59 9.37 -23.57
C ARG A 284 46.64 8.00 -24.25
N LEU A 285 45.52 7.26 -24.23
CA LEU A 285 45.40 5.98 -24.95
C LEU A 285 45.60 6.21 -26.45
N SER A 286 44.82 7.11 -27.06
CA SER A 286 44.90 7.39 -28.51
C SER A 286 46.27 7.87 -28.94
N ALA A 287 46.90 8.78 -28.19
CA ALA A 287 48.25 9.27 -28.50
C ALA A 287 49.32 8.17 -28.46
N LYS A 288 49.18 7.19 -27.57
CA LYS A 288 50.09 6.03 -27.51
C LYS A 288 49.85 5.06 -28.66
N GLU A 289 48.59 4.84 -29.04
CA GLU A 289 48.26 4.05 -30.23
C GLU A 289 48.80 4.68 -31.50
N ASP A 290 48.56 5.99 -31.69
CA ASP A 290 49.07 6.75 -32.83
C ASP A 290 50.60 6.76 -32.90
N SER A 291 51.27 6.83 -31.74
CA SER A 291 52.73 6.71 -31.67
C SER A 291 53.24 5.36 -32.18
N LEU A 292 52.57 4.25 -31.85
CA LEU A 292 53.00 2.91 -32.29
C LEU A 292 52.69 2.69 -33.78
N VAL A 293 51.56 3.20 -34.25
CA VAL A 293 51.20 3.19 -35.67
C VAL A 293 52.22 3.97 -36.49
N ASN A 294 52.58 5.18 -36.06
CA ASN A 294 53.58 6.00 -36.73
C ASN A 294 54.97 5.34 -36.74
N ILE A 295 55.36 4.64 -35.67
CA ILE A 295 56.59 3.84 -35.67
C ILE A 295 56.53 2.76 -36.74
N ASN A 296 55.39 2.08 -36.90
CA ASN A 296 55.25 1.06 -37.93
C ASN A 296 55.28 1.64 -39.36
N LEU A 297 54.61 2.78 -39.59
CA LEU A 297 54.67 3.50 -40.87
C LEU A 297 56.10 3.95 -41.19
N ASN A 298 56.88 4.36 -40.19
CA ASN A 298 58.29 4.70 -40.40
C ASN A 298 59.12 3.46 -40.76
N ILE A 299 58.89 2.31 -40.11
CA ILE A 299 59.54 1.03 -40.46
C ILE A 299 59.19 0.62 -41.90
N LEU A 300 57.92 0.80 -42.31
CA LEU A 300 57.48 0.55 -43.69
C LEU A 300 58.29 1.37 -44.70
N ASN A 301 58.54 2.65 -44.38
CA ASN A 301 59.31 3.56 -45.24
C ASN A 301 60.82 3.27 -45.25
N SER A 302 61.40 2.82 -44.12
CA SER A 302 62.86 2.65 -43.97
C SER A 302 63.38 1.24 -44.22
N GLU A 303 62.65 0.21 -43.76
CA GLU A 303 63.09 -1.21 -43.78
C GLU A 303 62.23 -2.08 -44.71
N GLY A 304 61.12 -1.53 -45.21
CA GLY A 304 60.24 -2.18 -46.17
C GLY A 304 59.13 -3.05 -45.56
N VAL A 305 58.26 -3.53 -46.44
CA VAL A 305 56.99 -4.22 -46.11
C VAL A 305 57.15 -5.39 -45.13
N LYS A 306 58.18 -6.23 -45.31
CA LYS A 306 58.38 -7.44 -44.48
C LYS A 306 58.68 -7.09 -43.02
N SER A 307 59.44 -6.02 -42.77
CA SER A 307 59.76 -5.57 -41.41
C SER A 307 58.55 -4.91 -40.75
N ALA A 308 57.77 -4.14 -41.51
CA ALA A 308 56.54 -3.50 -41.03
C ALA A 308 55.44 -4.53 -40.67
N ASP A 309 55.23 -5.55 -41.50
CA ASP A 309 54.29 -6.63 -41.17
C ASP A 309 54.77 -7.44 -39.97
N LYS A 310 56.07 -7.74 -39.85
CA LYS A 310 56.62 -8.39 -38.66
C LYS A 310 56.34 -7.56 -37.40
N TYR A 311 56.60 -6.25 -37.41
CA TYR A 311 56.30 -5.35 -36.29
C TYR A 311 54.79 -5.30 -35.98
N MET A 312 53.94 -5.31 -37.00
CA MET A 312 52.48 -5.35 -36.84
C MET A 312 52.02 -6.61 -36.10
N GLN A 313 52.54 -7.78 -36.49
CA GLN A 313 52.17 -9.07 -35.89
C GLN A 313 52.76 -9.25 -34.49
N THR A 314 53.99 -8.79 -34.23
CA THR A 314 54.67 -9.02 -32.96
C THR A 314 54.42 -7.96 -31.89
N VAL A 315 54.11 -6.72 -32.29
CA VAL A 315 53.95 -5.59 -31.35
C VAL A 315 52.54 -5.01 -31.38
N LEU A 316 52.02 -4.60 -32.55
CA LEU A 316 50.71 -3.92 -32.60
C LEU A 316 49.54 -4.82 -32.22
N LYS A 317 49.47 -6.04 -32.77
CA LYS A 317 48.37 -6.98 -32.49
C LYS A 317 48.36 -7.45 -31.02
N PRO A 318 49.49 -7.89 -30.42
CA PRO A 318 49.51 -8.30 -29.02
C PRO A 318 49.22 -7.16 -28.03
N CYS A 319 49.63 -5.93 -28.35
CA CYS A 319 49.29 -4.76 -27.53
C CYS A 319 47.80 -4.38 -27.60
N GLY A 320 47.05 -4.91 -28.55
CA GLY A 320 45.60 -4.68 -28.67
C GLY A 320 45.23 -3.30 -29.21
N VAL A 321 46.03 -2.76 -30.13
CA VAL A 321 45.75 -1.50 -30.84
C VAL A 321 44.40 -1.61 -31.58
N SER A 322 43.67 -0.50 -31.70
CA SER A 322 42.36 -0.50 -32.37
C SER A 322 42.43 -1.06 -33.80
N ARG A 323 41.37 -1.78 -34.20
CA ARG A 323 41.28 -2.39 -35.53
C ARG A 323 41.41 -1.35 -36.64
N ASP A 324 40.78 -0.19 -36.47
CA ASP A 324 40.81 0.89 -37.46
C ASP A 324 42.24 1.41 -37.67
N LYS A 325 43.02 1.54 -36.59
CA LYS A 325 44.41 2.01 -36.66
C LYS A 325 45.35 0.96 -37.23
N VAL A 326 45.10 -0.32 -36.98
CA VAL A 326 45.82 -1.42 -37.62
C VAL A 326 45.47 -1.51 -39.11
N ALA A 327 44.22 -1.29 -39.48
CA ALA A 327 43.77 -1.28 -40.88
C ALA A 327 44.45 -0.18 -41.70
N LEU A 328 44.71 1.00 -41.12
CA LEU A 328 45.49 2.06 -41.79
C LEU A 328 46.92 1.62 -42.12
N VAL A 329 47.55 0.84 -41.25
CA VAL A 329 48.88 0.29 -41.52
C VAL A 329 48.80 -0.79 -42.59
N ASP A 330 47.77 -1.63 -42.55
CA ASP A 330 47.54 -2.71 -43.53
C ASP A 330 47.28 -2.13 -44.94
N GLU A 331 46.48 -1.06 -45.03
CA GLU A 331 46.26 -0.30 -46.27
C GLU A 331 47.55 0.34 -46.79
N ALA A 332 48.35 0.93 -45.89
CA ALA A 332 49.67 1.48 -46.24
C ALA A 332 50.63 0.37 -46.74
N ILE A 333 50.61 -0.80 -46.12
CA ILE A 333 51.38 -1.96 -46.58
C ILE A 333 50.93 -2.42 -47.97
N LEU A 334 49.61 -2.56 -48.20
CA LEU A 334 49.05 -3.02 -49.48
C LEU A 334 49.31 -2.04 -50.64
N SER A 335 49.26 -0.74 -50.36
CA SER A 335 49.57 0.30 -51.36
C SER A 335 51.05 0.32 -51.76
N VAL A 336 51.98 0.09 -50.83
CA VAL A 336 53.42 -0.06 -51.14
C VAL A 336 53.73 -1.40 -51.80
N SER A 337 52.97 -2.45 -51.49
CA SER A 337 53.15 -3.81 -52.04
C SER A 337 52.58 -4.00 -53.44
N SER A 338 51.84 -3.02 -53.96
CA SER A 338 51.32 -3.00 -55.33
C SER A 338 52.27 -2.14 -56.17
N PRO A 339 53.29 -2.72 -56.83
CA PRO A 339 54.21 -1.92 -57.63
C PRO A 339 53.44 -1.36 -58.84
N ASP A 340 53.41 -0.04 -58.95
CA ASP A 340 53.31 0.71 -60.21
C ASP A 340 52.39 0.09 -61.29
N ASN A 341 51.09 0.43 -61.19
CA ASN A 341 50.12 0.34 -62.28
C ASN A 341 50.56 1.07 -63.57
N THR A 342 51.70 1.76 -63.56
CA THR A 342 52.38 2.40 -64.70
C THR A 342 52.94 1.42 -65.74
N ARG A 343 53.11 0.13 -65.43
CA ARG A 343 53.42 -0.89 -66.46
C ARG A 343 52.16 -1.43 -67.14
N MET A 344 51.11 -1.69 -66.37
CA MET A 344 49.84 -2.22 -66.90
C MET A 344 49.09 -1.15 -67.71
N SER A 345 49.14 0.12 -67.29
CA SER A 345 48.59 1.24 -68.07
C SER A 345 49.31 1.49 -69.40
N LYS A 346 50.63 1.23 -69.47
CA LYS A 346 51.38 1.28 -70.73
C LYS A 346 51.11 0.10 -71.66
N GLU A 347 50.75 -1.07 -71.11
CA GLU A 347 50.26 -2.19 -71.91
C GLU A 347 48.82 -1.95 -72.40
N ILE A 348 47.98 -1.28 -71.60
CA ILE A 348 46.61 -0.91 -71.97
C ILE A 348 46.57 0.22 -73.03
N GLU A 349 47.45 1.22 -72.96
CA GLU A 349 47.61 2.24 -74.03
C GLU A 349 48.08 1.64 -75.37
N GLN A 350 48.75 0.48 -75.36
CA GLN A 350 49.10 -0.24 -76.59
C GLN A 350 47.93 -1.02 -77.19
N PHE A 351 46.90 -1.33 -76.40
CA PHE A 351 45.66 -1.95 -76.87
C PHE A 351 44.61 -0.93 -77.32
N GLU A 352 44.65 0.33 -76.87
CA GLU A 352 43.69 1.38 -77.29
C GLU A 352 43.86 1.88 -78.74
N ASN A 353 44.93 1.50 -79.43
CA ASN A 353 45.15 1.89 -80.84
C ASN A 353 44.50 0.94 -81.86
N HIS A 354 43.87 -0.15 -81.44
CA HIS A 354 43.11 -1.04 -82.33
C HIS A 354 41.71 -1.32 -81.78
N GLU A 355 40.74 -1.12 -82.66
CA GLU A 355 39.31 -1.45 -82.57
C GLU A 355 38.39 -0.43 -81.92
N GLY A 356 37.71 0.31 -82.80
CA GLY A 356 36.36 0.79 -82.53
C GLY A 356 35.41 -0.39 -82.30
N SER A 357 34.35 -0.11 -81.54
CA SER A 357 33.21 -0.97 -81.19
C SER A 357 33.38 -1.91 -79.98
N GLN A 358 33.51 -1.35 -78.77
CA GLN A 358 33.25 -2.12 -77.54
C GLN A 358 32.55 -1.37 -76.38
N ASP A 359 31.95 -0.19 -76.63
CA ASP A 359 31.18 0.53 -75.61
C ASP A 359 29.89 -0.18 -75.17
N VAL A 360 29.35 -1.09 -75.99
CA VAL A 360 28.11 -1.82 -75.65
C VAL A 360 28.37 -2.96 -74.65
N ALA A 361 29.57 -3.54 -74.62
CA ALA A 361 29.89 -4.66 -73.75
C ALA A 361 30.17 -4.21 -72.30
N PHE A 362 30.76 -3.04 -72.11
CA PHE A 362 31.05 -2.50 -70.77
C PHE A 362 29.78 -2.04 -70.05
N ASP A 363 28.85 -1.41 -70.77
CA ASP A 363 27.55 -1.00 -70.22
C ASP A 363 26.65 -2.21 -69.89
N ASP A 364 26.71 -3.28 -70.69
CA ASP A 364 26.02 -4.53 -70.37
C ASP A 364 26.62 -5.21 -69.12
N ILE A 365 27.95 -5.24 -68.99
CA ILE A 365 28.61 -5.79 -67.79
C ILE A 365 28.28 -4.95 -66.54
N LEU A 366 28.24 -3.61 -66.66
CA LEU A 366 27.89 -2.71 -65.56
C LEU A 366 26.43 -2.87 -65.13
N SER A 367 25.51 -3.04 -66.09
CA SER A 367 24.09 -3.27 -65.82
C SER A 367 23.83 -4.65 -65.20
N ILE A 368 24.56 -5.68 -65.62
CA ILE A 368 24.54 -7.02 -65.03
C ILE A 368 25.10 -6.99 -63.60
N ALA A 369 26.21 -6.27 -63.38
CA ALA A 369 26.80 -6.08 -62.05
C ALA A 369 25.85 -5.33 -61.10
N LYS A 370 25.18 -4.29 -61.60
CA LYS A 370 24.17 -3.52 -60.84
C LYS A 370 22.94 -4.36 -60.51
N LYS A 371 22.42 -5.14 -61.47
CA LYS A 371 21.33 -6.11 -61.21
C LYS A 371 21.74 -7.18 -60.20
N LYS A 372 22.97 -7.67 -60.26
CA LYS A 372 23.49 -8.68 -59.32
C LYS A 372 23.71 -8.10 -57.92
N ALA A 373 24.14 -6.84 -57.81
CA ALA A 373 24.24 -6.11 -56.55
C ALA A 373 22.85 -5.83 -55.96
N GLN A 374 21.90 -5.40 -56.78
CA GLN A 374 20.50 -5.20 -56.39
C GLN A 374 19.88 -6.50 -55.87
N HIS A 375 20.04 -7.60 -56.59
CA HIS A 375 19.51 -8.90 -56.19
C HIS A 375 20.17 -9.44 -54.90
N LYS A 376 21.44 -9.09 -54.64
CA LYS A 376 22.09 -9.40 -53.35
C LYS A 376 21.53 -8.53 -52.22
N LEU A 377 21.31 -7.24 -52.46
CA LEU A 377 20.67 -6.33 -51.51
C LEU A 377 19.25 -6.79 -51.17
N ASP A 378 18.46 -7.13 -52.19
CA ASP A 378 17.09 -7.64 -52.03
C ASP A 378 17.09 -9.00 -51.31
N SER A 379 18.07 -9.86 -51.58
CA SER A 379 18.25 -11.13 -50.86
C SER A 379 18.64 -10.92 -49.40
N ILE A 380 19.52 -9.98 -49.10
CA ILE A 380 19.89 -9.64 -47.72
C ILE A 380 18.69 -9.05 -46.99
N ALA A 381 17.96 -8.12 -47.63
CA ALA A 381 16.75 -7.53 -47.07
C ALA A 381 15.66 -8.60 -46.82
N ALA A 382 15.50 -9.57 -47.72
CA ALA A 382 14.56 -10.68 -47.53
C ALA A 382 14.96 -11.60 -46.36
N ILE A 383 16.26 -11.87 -46.19
CA ILE A 383 16.79 -12.65 -45.06
C ILE A 383 16.61 -11.88 -43.74
N GLU A 384 16.88 -10.56 -43.73
CA GLU A 384 16.68 -9.69 -42.58
C GLU A 384 15.20 -9.65 -42.18
N GLN A 385 14.29 -9.48 -43.14
CA GLN A 385 12.84 -9.51 -42.90
C GLN A 385 12.36 -10.87 -42.39
N ALA A 386 12.89 -11.97 -42.92
CA ALA A 386 12.58 -13.31 -42.43
C ALA A 386 13.07 -13.53 -40.98
N ARG A 387 14.25 -13.00 -40.64
CA ARG A 387 14.80 -13.03 -39.28
C ARG A 387 13.93 -12.21 -38.32
N ILE A 388 13.54 -11.00 -38.70
CA ILE A 388 12.65 -10.14 -37.90
C ILE A 388 11.29 -10.82 -37.68
N ARG A 389 10.69 -11.43 -38.71
CA ARG A 389 9.44 -12.19 -38.55
C ARG A 389 9.58 -13.37 -37.60
N LYS A 390 10.70 -14.11 -37.66
CA LYS A 390 10.96 -15.22 -36.75
C LYS A 390 11.12 -14.74 -35.31
N GLU A 391 11.83 -13.64 -35.09
CA GLU A 391 11.99 -13.03 -33.78
C GLU A 391 10.67 -12.49 -33.22
N GLN A 392 9.82 -11.89 -34.06
CA GLN A 392 8.47 -11.45 -33.69
C GLN A 392 7.57 -12.63 -33.32
N MET A 393 7.63 -13.74 -34.07
CA MET A 393 6.89 -14.96 -33.71
C MET A 393 7.37 -15.57 -32.40
N GLU A 394 8.67 -15.56 -32.13
CA GLU A 394 9.24 -16.09 -30.89
C GLU A 394 8.87 -15.21 -29.68
N LYS A 395 8.89 -13.89 -29.83
CA LYS A 395 8.39 -12.95 -28.82
C LYS A 395 6.89 -13.14 -28.56
N ALA A 396 6.07 -13.22 -29.61
CA ALA A 396 4.64 -13.49 -29.48
C ALA A 396 4.36 -14.84 -28.79
N TYR A 397 5.19 -15.86 -29.06
CA TYR A 397 5.09 -17.15 -28.38
C TYR A 397 5.43 -17.04 -26.89
N GLN A 398 6.52 -16.35 -26.52
CA GLN A 398 6.88 -16.11 -25.12
C GLN A 398 5.80 -15.31 -24.37
N ASP A 399 5.25 -14.28 -25.01
CA ASP A 399 4.16 -13.48 -24.47
C ASP A 399 2.89 -14.32 -24.28
N SER A 400 2.58 -15.22 -25.22
CA SER A 400 1.44 -16.14 -25.08
C SER A 400 1.59 -17.11 -23.90
N ILE A 401 2.82 -17.59 -23.63
CA ILE A 401 3.11 -18.45 -22.49
C ILE A 401 2.97 -17.67 -21.18
N LEU A 402 3.47 -16.44 -21.12
CA LEU A 402 3.32 -15.57 -19.96
C LEU A 402 1.86 -15.25 -19.68
N TYR A 403 1.10 -14.91 -20.73
CA TYR A 403 -0.34 -14.64 -20.63
C TYR A 403 -1.11 -15.86 -20.12
N ALA A 404 -0.83 -17.06 -20.66
CA ALA A 404 -1.45 -18.30 -20.19
C ALA A 404 -1.11 -18.60 -18.71
N LYS A 405 0.12 -18.32 -18.27
CA LYS A 405 0.51 -18.46 -16.85
C LYS A 405 -0.23 -17.47 -15.94
N LEU A 406 -0.37 -16.22 -16.35
CA LEU A 406 -1.13 -15.21 -15.59
C LEU A 406 -2.60 -15.59 -15.46
N LEU A 407 -3.21 -16.07 -16.56
CA LEU A 407 -4.61 -16.51 -16.57
C LEU A 407 -4.84 -17.75 -15.68
N ALA A 408 -3.87 -18.66 -15.62
CA ALA A 408 -3.90 -19.80 -14.69
C ALA A 408 -3.82 -19.33 -13.22
N ILE A 409 -2.93 -18.39 -12.90
CA ILE A 409 -2.82 -17.82 -11.55
C ILE A 409 -4.12 -17.10 -11.15
N GLN A 410 -4.74 -16.36 -12.07
CA GLN A 410 -6.00 -15.68 -11.81
C GLN A 410 -7.14 -16.67 -11.52
N LYS A 411 -7.24 -17.75 -12.30
CA LYS A 411 -8.22 -18.82 -12.02
C LYS A 411 -8.01 -19.48 -10.65
N ASP A 412 -6.75 -19.70 -10.26
CA ASP A 412 -6.43 -20.26 -8.95
C ASP A 412 -6.74 -19.28 -7.80
N GLN A 413 -6.57 -17.97 -8.02
CA GLN A 413 -6.98 -16.93 -7.07
C GLN A 413 -8.50 -16.85 -6.91
N ASP A 414 -9.25 -16.89 -8.03
CA ASP A 414 -10.72 -16.87 -8.01
C ASP A 414 -11.26 -18.12 -7.31
N ARG A 415 -10.65 -19.29 -7.55
CA ARG A 415 -10.97 -20.52 -6.83
C ARG A 415 -10.68 -20.41 -5.33
N ALA A 416 -9.56 -19.82 -4.94
CA ALA A 416 -9.24 -19.60 -3.53
C ALA A 416 -10.24 -18.66 -2.83
N LEU A 417 -10.70 -17.62 -3.53
CA LEU A 417 -11.76 -16.73 -3.07
C LEU A 417 -13.08 -17.49 -2.91
N GLN A 418 -13.46 -18.31 -3.89
CA GLN A 418 -14.69 -19.11 -3.81
C GLN A 418 -14.64 -20.08 -2.61
N THR A 419 -13.52 -20.80 -2.40
CA THR A 419 -13.34 -21.63 -1.21
C THR A 419 -13.45 -20.82 0.08
N SER A 420 -12.92 -19.59 0.11
CA SER A 420 -13.02 -18.74 1.31
C SER A 420 -14.46 -18.34 1.62
N ILE A 421 -15.26 -18.04 0.60
CA ILE A 421 -16.71 -17.74 0.73
C ILE A 421 -17.46 -18.99 1.21
N ASP A 422 -17.16 -20.16 0.65
CA ASP A 422 -17.74 -21.43 1.07
C ASP A 422 -17.44 -21.75 2.55
N ILE A 423 -16.28 -21.32 3.06
CA ILE A 423 -15.92 -21.49 4.48
C ILE A 423 -16.69 -20.49 5.36
N TYR A 424 -16.80 -19.23 4.95
CA TYR A 424 -17.58 -18.23 5.69
C TYR A 424 -19.07 -18.59 5.74
N THR A 425 -19.65 -19.06 4.65
CA THR A 425 -21.04 -19.53 4.61
C THR A 425 -21.27 -20.73 5.54
N LEU A 426 -20.33 -21.67 5.64
CA LEU A 426 -20.40 -22.76 6.63
C LEU A 426 -20.29 -22.27 8.08
N LEU A 427 -19.54 -21.19 8.33
CA LEU A 427 -19.47 -20.56 9.65
C LEU A 427 -20.79 -19.81 9.98
N GLU A 428 -21.38 -19.12 9.01
CA GLU A 428 -22.70 -18.46 9.15
C GLU A 428 -23.83 -19.47 9.40
N GLU A 429 -23.76 -20.66 8.80
CA GLU A 429 -24.70 -21.77 9.03
C GLU A 429 -24.45 -22.54 10.35
N ASN A 430 -23.55 -22.08 11.22
CA ASN A 430 -23.12 -22.74 12.47
C ASN A 430 -22.53 -24.16 12.29
N LYS A 431 -22.02 -24.50 11.09
CA LYS A 431 -21.38 -25.79 10.78
C LYS A 431 -19.86 -25.73 10.99
N GLU A 432 -19.43 -25.35 12.19
CA GLU A 432 -18.02 -25.07 12.52
C GLU A 432 -17.07 -26.25 12.26
N LYS A 433 -17.52 -27.48 12.54
CA LYS A 433 -16.71 -28.69 12.31
C LYS A 433 -16.45 -28.94 10.82
N GLU A 434 -17.42 -28.61 9.96
CA GLU A 434 -17.29 -28.76 8.51
C GLU A 434 -16.43 -27.64 7.92
N ALA A 435 -16.62 -26.40 8.39
CA ALA A 435 -15.78 -25.25 8.03
C ALA A 435 -14.31 -25.49 8.37
N LYS A 436 -14.01 -25.97 9.59
CA LYS A 436 -12.65 -26.28 10.04
C LYS A 436 -12.02 -27.42 9.25
N ASN A 437 -12.80 -28.47 8.93
CA ASN A 437 -12.32 -29.58 8.11
C ASN A 437 -12.02 -29.13 6.67
N ARG A 438 -12.84 -28.27 6.09
CA ARG A 438 -12.66 -27.75 4.72
C ARG A 438 -11.45 -26.81 4.64
N PHE A 439 -11.28 -25.93 5.63
CA PHE A 439 -10.10 -25.08 5.75
C PHE A 439 -8.80 -25.90 5.93
N ASN A 440 -8.79 -26.92 6.78
CA ASN A 440 -7.60 -27.73 6.99
C ASN A 440 -7.20 -28.53 5.74
N LYS A 441 -8.18 -28.97 4.93
CA LYS A 441 -7.93 -29.64 3.65
C LYS A 441 -7.32 -28.70 2.61
N GLU A 442 -7.77 -27.45 2.55
CA GLU A 442 -7.34 -26.47 1.54
C GLU A 442 -6.31 -25.45 2.07
N LYS A 443 -5.78 -25.65 3.29
CA LYS A 443 -4.88 -24.72 3.98
C LYS A 443 -3.66 -24.31 3.15
N ALA A 444 -2.99 -25.30 2.53
CA ALA A 444 -1.81 -25.05 1.71
C ALA A 444 -2.13 -24.30 0.40
N PHE A 445 -3.34 -24.52 -0.14
CA PHE A 445 -3.82 -23.86 -1.35
C PHE A 445 -4.21 -22.40 -1.05
N LEU A 446 -4.97 -22.18 0.02
CA LEU A 446 -5.39 -20.84 0.47
C LEU A 446 -4.19 -19.98 0.88
N ASN A 447 -3.20 -20.52 1.59
CA ASN A 447 -1.99 -19.75 1.95
C ASN A 447 -1.16 -19.30 0.73
N LYS A 448 -1.23 -20.05 -0.39
CA LYS A 448 -0.45 -19.77 -1.60
C LYS A 448 -1.12 -18.75 -2.52
N PHE A 449 -2.45 -18.76 -2.62
CA PHE A 449 -3.19 -17.98 -3.61
C PHE A 449 -4.10 -16.89 -3.02
N LEU A 450 -4.44 -16.96 -1.73
CA LEU A 450 -5.18 -15.90 -1.06
C LEU A 450 -4.21 -14.81 -0.57
N ARG A 451 -4.68 -13.56 -0.50
CA ARG A 451 -3.89 -12.46 0.08
C ARG A 451 -3.60 -12.79 1.56
N LYS A 452 -2.36 -12.54 2.01
CA LYS A 452 -1.91 -12.86 3.38
C LYS A 452 -2.88 -12.36 4.46
N GLU A 453 -3.35 -11.12 4.33
CA GLU A 453 -4.34 -10.51 5.23
C GLU A 453 -5.67 -11.28 5.26
N ALA A 454 -6.19 -11.68 4.08
CA ALA A 454 -7.45 -12.42 3.99
C ALA A 454 -7.32 -13.85 4.56
N TYR A 455 -6.15 -14.47 4.40
CA TYR A 455 -5.86 -15.80 4.96
C TYR A 455 -5.74 -15.74 6.49
N GLU A 456 -5.05 -14.73 7.02
CA GLU A 456 -4.93 -14.50 8.46
C GLU A 456 -6.29 -14.21 9.12
N ILE A 457 -7.14 -13.40 8.48
CA ILE A 457 -8.51 -13.13 8.96
C ILE A 457 -9.33 -14.42 8.98
N LEU A 458 -9.25 -15.23 7.93
CA LEU A 458 -10.00 -16.49 7.81
C LEU A 458 -9.51 -17.53 8.83
N GLN A 459 -8.20 -17.59 9.08
CA GLN A 459 -7.63 -18.43 10.13
C GLN A 459 -8.11 -17.98 11.52
N LEU A 460 -8.09 -16.68 11.80
CA LEU A 460 -8.56 -16.11 13.07
C LEU A 460 -10.06 -16.34 13.31
N THR A 461 -10.89 -16.30 12.27
CA THR A 461 -12.34 -16.54 12.38
C THR A 461 -12.66 -18.01 12.66
N ILE A 462 -11.88 -18.95 12.10
CA ILE A 462 -12.04 -20.39 12.39
C ILE A 462 -11.49 -20.74 13.79
N GLU A 463 -10.47 -20.03 14.26
CA GLU A 463 -9.91 -20.23 15.60
C GLU A 463 -10.78 -19.62 16.71
N ASN A 464 -11.58 -18.58 16.42
CA ASN A 464 -12.46 -17.91 17.38
C ASN A 464 -13.87 -17.61 16.80
N PRO A 465 -14.80 -18.58 16.76
CA PRO A 465 -16.13 -18.38 16.18
C PRO A 465 -17.09 -17.50 17.01
N GLU A 466 -16.85 -17.28 18.31
CA GLU A 466 -17.82 -16.66 19.24
C GLU A 466 -17.96 -15.11 19.19
N LYS A 467 -17.64 -14.43 18.07
CA LYS A 467 -17.72 -12.94 18.01
C LYS A 467 -18.39 -12.36 16.76
N ILE A 468 -19.45 -12.97 16.27
CA ILE A 468 -20.30 -12.35 15.24
C ILE A 468 -21.75 -12.34 15.72
N GLU A 469 -22.09 -11.36 16.57
CA GLU A 469 -23.48 -10.96 16.74
C GLU A 469 -23.96 -10.28 15.46
N SER A 470 -24.84 -10.98 14.76
CA SER A 470 -25.62 -10.51 13.63
C SER A 470 -26.72 -9.54 14.10
N SER A 471 -26.58 -8.24 13.81
CA SER A 471 -27.68 -7.39 13.32
C SER A 471 -27.21 -5.95 13.07
N SER A 472 -26.76 -5.63 11.85
CA SER A 472 -26.73 -4.25 11.36
C SER A 472 -27.91 -4.03 10.43
N THR A 473 -29.07 -3.71 10.99
CA THR A 473 -30.12 -3.01 10.24
C THR A 473 -29.61 -1.60 9.98
N ILE A 474 -29.09 -1.37 8.77
CA ILE A 474 -28.65 -0.05 8.30
C ILE A 474 -29.87 0.86 8.32
N THR A 475 -29.95 1.72 9.33
CA THR A 475 -30.91 2.83 9.37
C THR A 475 -30.14 4.08 8.96
N TYR A 476 -30.39 4.57 7.75
CA TYR A 476 -29.93 5.88 7.31
C TYR A 476 -30.58 6.95 8.20
N VAL A 477 -29.78 7.68 8.96
CA VAL A 477 -30.20 8.97 9.52
C VAL A 477 -29.39 10.07 8.84
N ALA A 478 -30.11 10.93 8.13
CA ALA A 478 -29.59 12.06 7.40
C ALA A 478 -28.86 13.05 8.32
N VAL A 479 -27.67 13.46 7.88
CA VAL A 479 -26.86 14.53 8.49
C VAL A 479 -27.63 15.85 8.36
N LYS A 480 -28.07 16.42 9.48
CA LYS A 480 -28.39 17.85 9.57
C LYS A 480 -27.11 18.61 9.88
N GLN A 481 -26.82 19.57 9.00
CA GLN A 481 -25.79 20.58 9.18
C GLN A 481 -26.13 21.46 10.39
N GLU A 482 -25.16 21.65 11.31
CA GLU A 482 -25.14 22.82 12.18
C GLU A 482 -23.77 23.49 12.13
N GLN A 483 -23.88 24.82 12.09
CA GLN A 483 -22.85 25.78 11.77
C GLN A 483 -22.16 26.29 13.05
N ASN A 484 -20.92 26.77 12.86
CA ASN A 484 -20.23 27.83 13.58
C ASN A 484 -19.73 27.58 15.03
N ALA A 485 -18.40 27.50 15.15
CA ALA A 485 -17.66 28.21 16.19
C ALA A 485 -16.33 28.72 15.60
N ALA A 486 -16.11 30.03 15.70
CA ALA A 486 -15.02 30.78 15.10
C ALA A 486 -13.67 30.58 15.80
N VAL A 487 -12.56 30.69 15.04
CA VAL A 487 -11.17 30.71 15.52
C VAL A 487 -10.48 31.99 14.99
N PRO A 488 -9.55 32.63 15.74
CA PRO A 488 -9.01 33.94 15.41
C PRO A 488 -8.03 33.93 14.23
N GLN A 489 -8.08 35.00 13.44
CA GLN A 489 -7.37 35.20 12.18
C GLN A 489 -5.87 35.47 12.37
N SER A 490 -5.03 34.75 11.63
CA SER A 490 -3.66 35.12 11.29
C SER A 490 -3.56 35.36 9.77
N ILE A 491 -2.89 36.45 9.40
CA ILE A 491 -2.98 37.25 8.17
C ILE A 491 -2.41 36.58 6.88
N GLN A 492 -2.37 35.26 6.77
CA GLN A 492 -1.84 34.57 5.57
C GLN A 492 -2.91 33.85 4.71
N SER A 493 -4.20 33.97 5.01
CA SER A 493 -5.27 33.19 4.37
C SER A 493 -6.05 33.87 3.24
N SER A 494 -5.81 35.16 2.93
CA SER A 494 -6.66 35.89 1.97
C SER A 494 -6.42 35.52 0.50
N GLU A 495 -5.20 35.09 0.13
CA GLU A 495 -4.90 34.66 -1.24
C GLU A 495 -5.43 33.26 -1.57
N ASP A 496 -5.36 32.32 -0.61
CA ASP A 496 -5.86 30.95 -0.78
C ASP A 496 -7.39 30.85 -0.76
N GLU A 497 -8.07 31.70 0.03
CA GLU A 497 -9.53 31.72 0.06
C GLU A 497 -10.13 32.37 -1.20
N ASN A 498 -9.47 33.40 -1.74
CA ASN A 498 -9.88 34.05 -2.99
C ASN A 498 -9.63 33.15 -4.21
N THR A 499 -8.51 32.44 -4.28
CA THR A 499 -8.25 31.48 -5.37
C THR A 499 -9.22 30.31 -5.33
N ARG A 500 -9.58 29.81 -4.13
CA ARG A 500 -10.62 28.78 -3.97
C ARG A 500 -12.00 29.27 -4.41
N LYS A 501 -12.44 30.46 -3.98
CA LYS A 501 -13.71 31.06 -4.43
C LYS A 501 -13.74 31.28 -5.95
N ASN A 502 -12.61 31.65 -6.55
CA ASN A 502 -12.50 31.82 -8.00
C ASN A 502 -12.54 30.49 -8.76
N ARG A 503 -11.97 29.41 -8.23
CA ARG A 503 -12.11 28.05 -8.80
C ARG A 503 -13.55 27.53 -8.70
N GLU A 504 -14.20 27.73 -7.57
CA GLU A 504 -15.61 27.35 -7.37
C GLU A 504 -16.55 28.19 -8.25
N ARG A 505 -16.17 29.43 -8.59
CA ARG A 505 -16.88 30.24 -9.58
C ARG A 505 -16.65 29.71 -11.00
N ALA A 506 -15.40 29.44 -11.39
CA ALA A 506 -15.07 28.87 -12.69
C ALA A 506 -15.79 27.53 -12.95
N GLN A 507 -15.92 26.67 -11.94
CA GLN A 507 -16.68 25.41 -12.05
C GLN A 507 -18.19 25.64 -12.24
N ARG A 508 -18.77 26.66 -11.60
CA ARG A 508 -20.18 27.03 -11.80
C ARG A 508 -20.45 27.54 -13.21
N GLU A 509 -19.57 28.40 -13.74
CA GLU A 509 -19.70 28.92 -15.10
C GLU A 509 -19.65 27.79 -16.16
N ILE A 510 -18.89 26.72 -15.91
CA ILE A 510 -18.84 25.54 -16.78
C ILE A 510 -20.16 24.78 -16.78
N ILE A 511 -20.73 24.57 -15.60
CA ILE A 511 -22.03 23.90 -15.46
C ILE A 511 -23.11 24.70 -16.19
N GLU A 512 -23.05 26.04 -16.12
CA GLU A 512 -23.96 26.90 -16.88
C GLU A 512 -23.76 26.79 -18.40
N ILE A 513 -22.51 26.78 -18.89
CA ILE A 513 -22.22 26.61 -20.33
C ILE A 513 -22.71 25.25 -20.83
N TYR A 514 -22.44 24.15 -20.11
CA TYR A 514 -22.98 22.83 -20.47
C TYR A 514 -24.50 22.78 -20.39
N GLY A 515 -25.11 23.43 -19.38
CA GLY A 515 -26.56 23.54 -19.29
C GLY A 515 -27.20 24.34 -20.44
N MET A 516 -26.49 25.32 -21.01
CA MET A 516 -26.94 26.04 -22.22
C MET A 516 -26.77 25.19 -23.48
N LEU A 517 -25.68 24.42 -23.59
CA LEU A 517 -25.47 23.46 -24.68
C LEU A 517 -26.50 22.33 -24.68
N GLU A 518 -26.86 21.79 -23.50
CA GLU A 518 -27.90 20.76 -23.36
C GLU A 518 -29.29 21.27 -23.76
N LYS A 519 -29.54 22.58 -23.62
CA LYS A 519 -30.79 23.24 -24.05
C LYS A 519 -30.76 23.68 -25.52
N ASN A 520 -29.73 23.34 -26.30
CA ASN A 520 -29.50 23.76 -27.68
C ASN A 520 -29.33 25.28 -27.89
N ASN A 521 -29.02 26.04 -26.83
CA ASN A 521 -28.73 27.48 -26.92
C ASN A 521 -27.25 27.71 -27.26
N ASN A 522 -26.78 27.16 -28.39
CA ASN A 522 -25.35 27.08 -28.73
C ASN A 522 -24.69 28.45 -28.91
N ARG A 523 -25.43 29.43 -29.44
CA ARG A 523 -24.95 30.81 -29.61
C ARG A 523 -24.77 31.52 -28.27
N GLU A 524 -25.71 31.36 -27.35
CA GLU A 524 -25.62 31.93 -26.00
C GLU A 524 -24.49 31.28 -25.20
N ALA A 525 -24.30 29.96 -25.34
CA ALA A 525 -23.19 29.23 -24.73
C ALA A 525 -21.82 29.73 -25.22
N LEU A 526 -21.67 30.03 -26.52
CA LEU A 526 -20.43 30.60 -27.07
C LEU A 526 -20.19 32.03 -26.60
N GLU A 527 -21.22 32.88 -26.59
CA GLU A 527 -21.12 34.26 -26.08
C GLU A 527 -20.77 34.27 -24.57
N HIS A 528 -21.35 33.35 -23.79
CA HIS A 528 -21.03 33.17 -22.37
C HIS A 528 -19.60 32.66 -22.15
N PHE A 529 -19.16 31.66 -22.93
CA PHE A 529 -17.79 31.16 -22.89
C PHE A 529 -16.76 32.23 -23.26
N GLN A 530 -17.01 33.04 -24.30
CA GLN A 530 -16.11 34.13 -24.68
C GLN A 530 -16.01 35.21 -23.60
N LYS A 531 -17.12 35.54 -22.94
CA LYS A 531 -17.17 36.52 -21.84
C LYS A 531 -16.37 36.08 -20.61
N PHE A 532 -16.34 34.78 -20.32
CA PHE A 532 -15.64 34.20 -19.17
C PHE A 532 -14.35 33.43 -19.54
N ARG A 533 -13.85 33.58 -20.77
CA ARG A 533 -12.68 32.86 -21.30
C ARG A 533 -11.42 33.06 -20.43
N THR A 534 -11.10 34.29 -20.10
CA THR A 534 -9.88 34.66 -19.35
C THR A 534 -9.87 34.10 -17.91
N PRO A 535 -10.94 34.23 -17.11
CA PRO A 535 -10.99 33.61 -15.79
C PRO A 535 -11.04 32.07 -15.86
N LEU A 536 -11.73 31.49 -16.85
CA LEU A 536 -11.73 30.03 -17.04
C LEU A 536 -10.32 29.52 -17.34
N GLN A 537 -9.62 30.10 -18.32
CA GLN A 537 -8.26 29.68 -18.69
C GLN A 537 -7.25 29.76 -17.52
N LYS A 538 -7.44 30.70 -16.59
CA LYS A 538 -6.54 30.91 -15.45
C LYS A 538 -6.80 29.95 -14.28
N TYR A 539 -8.04 29.52 -14.08
CA TYR A 539 -8.44 28.77 -12.89
C TYR A 539 -8.89 27.34 -13.16
N LEU A 540 -9.03 26.96 -14.43
CA LEU A 540 -9.26 25.58 -14.85
C LEU A 540 -7.99 24.85 -15.24
N ASP A 541 -8.03 23.53 -15.13
CA ASP A 541 -7.03 22.65 -15.70
C ASP A 541 -7.04 22.75 -17.23
N LYS A 542 -5.85 22.76 -17.83
CA LYS A 542 -5.63 23.00 -19.26
C LYS A 542 -6.45 22.07 -20.15
N GLU A 543 -6.51 20.78 -19.80
CA GLU A 543 -7.26 19.75 -20.54
C GLU A 543 -8.77 20.00 -20.51
N VAL A 544 -9.31 20.44 -19.37
CA VAL A 544 -10.75 20.70 -19.21
C VAL A 544 -11.14 21.98 -19.96
N PHE A 545 -10.27 22.98 -19.96
CA PHE A 545 -10.47 24.21 -20.74
C PHE A 545 -10.46 23.92 -22.26
N GLU A 546 -9.50 23.15 -22.75
CA GLU A 546 -9.39 22.77 -24.16
C GLU A 546 -10.60 21.93 -24.62
N MET A 547 -11.07 21.02 -23.76
CA MET A 547 -12.27 20.23 -24.03
C MET A 547 -13.54 21.09 -24.09
N LEU A 548 -13.70 22.04 -23.17
CA LEU A 548 -14.83 22.98 -23.17
C LEU A 548 -14.80 23.87 -24.42
N GLU A 549 -13.64 24.40 -24.79
CA GLU A 549 -13.47 25.22 -26.00
C GLU A 549 -13.82 24.43 -27.26
N MET A 550 -13.33 23.20 -27.38
CA MET A 550 -13.65 22.31 -28.49
C MET A 550 -15.15 21.99 -28.54
N THR A 551 -15.78 21.73 -27.41
CA THR A 551 -17.21 21.37 -27.35
C THR A 551 -18.11 22.54 -27.75
N VAL A 552 -17.83 23.74 -27.24
CA VAL A 552 -18.61 24.95 -27.55
C VAL A 552 -18.44 25.37 -29.01
N THR A 553 -17.22 25.26 -29.56
CA THR A 553 -16.94 25.60 -30.96
C THR A 553 -17.52 24.56 -31.94
N GLN A 554 -17.45 23.26 -31.63
CA GLN A 554 -18.09 22.23 -32.45
C GLN A 554 -19.61 22.36 -32.44
N ALA A 555 -20.23 22.66 -31.29
CA ALA A 555 -21.67 22.83 -31.17
C ALA A 555 -22.21 24.05 -31.96
N THR A 556 -21.38 25.06 -32.21
CA THR A 556 -21.75 26.22 -33.05
C THR A 556 -21.47 26.03 -34.54
N ILE A 557 -20.54 25.13 -34.91
CA ILE A 557 -20.25 24.78 -36.32
C ILE A 557 -21.28 23.78 -36.89
N LEU A 558 -21.94 23.01 -36.03
CA LEU A 558 -22.95 22.01 -36.40
C LEU A 558 -24.39 22.58 -36.52
N GLN A 559 -24.57 23.89 -36.36
CA GLN A 559 -25.77 24.65 -36.75
C GLN A 559 -25.49 25.40 -38.06
#